data_AF-A0A1Y3Y519-F1
#
_entry.id   AF-A0A1Y3Y519-F1
#
_cell.length_a   1.000
_cell.length_b   1.000
_cell.length_c   1.000
_cell.angle_alpha   90.00
_cell.angle_beta   90.00
_cell.angle_gamma   90.00
#
_symmetry.space_group_name_H-M   'P 1'
#
loop_
_entity.id
_entity.type
_entity.pdbx_description
1 polymer ?
#
loop_
_entity_poly.entity_id
_entity_poly.type
_entity_poly.pdbx_seq_one_letter_code
_entity_poly.pdbx_strand_id
1 'polypeptide(L)'
;MKIGKLPEPMLIRSVLKEVEHRRDEVLVGPAVGQDCAVVELGEGEVFVLSTDPITGTTKDIGRHSVHITANDLAASGADPLGVMLTILLTPDTREEELKEMMRGVERACKELNMEVMGGHTEITHVVKQPLISLTGVGKMKKNRVLTTAAVRPGQDIVITKWIGLEGTSVAAKEKETELLEKFAPSFVETAKNFDQYLSVLPEARIAREWSISAMHDITEGGVFGALWEMGSGSGVGLDIDLKKIPIRQETVEVCETLGLNPYILMSSGSMMIAADDGYSLAEKLKQAGIPASVVGKATEGNDRILRNGEDTRYLDKPQSDELYKIYQ
;
A
#
# COMPACT_ATOMS: atom_id res chain seq x y z
N MET A 1 18.45 10.43 -11.29
CA MET A 1 17.85 9.55 -10.26
C MET A 1 17.20 8.38 -10.97
N LYS A 2 17.04 7.23 -10.32
CA LYS A 2 16.27 6.10 -10.88
C LYS A 2 14.77 6.40 -10.75
N ILE A 3 13.95 5.75 -11.57
CA ILE A 3 12.49 5.79 -11.47
C ILE A 3 12.06 5.02 -10.20
N GLY A 4 11.01 5.51 -9.52
CA GLY A 4 10.45 4.94 -8.28
C GLY A 4 10.53 5.88 -7.08
N LYS A 5 10.30 5.34 -5.88
CA LYS A 5 10.40 6.04 -4.58
C LYS A 5 11.73 6.80 -4.44
N LEU A 6 11.65 8.00 -3.86
CA LEU A 6 12.84 8.79 -3.52
C LEU A 6 13.66 8.03 -2.44
N PRO A 7 14.99 7.86 -2.60
CA PRO A 7 15.78 7.16 -1.61
C PRO A 7 15.67 7.79 -0.21
N GLU A 8 15.46 6.97 0.82
CA GLU A 8 15.23 7.42 2.21
C GLU A 8 16.28 8.46 2.71
N PRO A 9 17.61 8.29 2.49
CA PRO A 9 18.57 9.31 2.93
C PRO A 9 18.36 10.67 2.25
N MET A 10 17.83 10.68 1.02
CA MET A 10 17.48 11.89 0.30
C MET A 10 16.19 12.51 0.82
N LEU A 11 15.16 11.69 1.07
CA LEU A 11 13.91 12.14 1.70
C LEU A 11 14.20 12.86 3.02
N ILE A 12 15.02 12.25 3.89
CA ILE A 12 15.40 12.84 5.16
C ILE A 12 16.15 14.17 4.95
N ARG A 13 17.23 14.17 4.16
CA ARG A 13 18.15 15.31 4.11
C ARG A 13 17.66 16.50 3.25
N SER A 14 16.79 16.24 2.28
CA SER A 14 16.41 17.24 1.25
C SER A 14 14.92 17.57 1.25
N VAL A 15 14.09 16.80 1.95
CA VAL A 15 12.65 17.10 2.10
C VAL A 15 12.36 17.34 3.58
N LEU A 16 12.49 16.33 4.44
CA LEU A 16 12.06 16.43 5.83
C LEU A 16 12.81 17.51 6.63
N LYS A 17 14.10 17.73 6.34
CA LYS A 17 14.90 18.80 6.97
C LYS A 17 14.50 20.22 6.56
N GLU A 18 13.81 20.39 5.43
CA GLU A 18 13.39 21.71 4.95
C GLU A 18 11.99 22.09 5.49
N VAL A 19 11.27 21.15 6.10
CA VAL A 19 9.88 21.33 6.56
C VAL A 19 9.85 21.48 8.08
N GLU A 20 10.27 22.63 8.60
CA GLU A 20 10.45 22.87 10.05
C GLU A 20 9.21 23.46 10.74
N HIS A 21 8.35 24.19 10.02
CA HIS A 21 7.19 24.83 10.63
C HIS A 21 6.21 23.80 11.21
N ARG A 22 5.74 24.03 12.43
CA ARG A 22 4.79 23.16 13.14
C ARG A 22 3.62 23.97 13.67
N ARG A 23 2.46 23.33 13.65
CA ARG A 23 1.19 23.80 14.18
C ARG A 23 0.74 22.86 15.28
N ASP A 24 0.16 23.40 16.33
CA ASP A 24 -0.26 22.60 17.50
C ASP A 24 -1.40 21.62 17.16
N GLU A 25 -2.23 21.96 16.16
CA GLU A 25 -3.34 21.12 15.73
C GLU A 25 -2.86 19.88 14.94
N VAL A 26 -1.62 19.87 14.44
CA VAL A 26 -1.05 18.76 13.67
C VAL A 26 -0.36 17.79 14.63
N LEU A 27 -1.08 16.74 15.02
CA LEU A 27 -0.60 15.73 15.98
C LEU A 27 0.45 14.80 15.36
N VAL A 28 0.33 14.56 14.05
CA VAL A 28 1.22 13.67 13.30
C VAL A 28 1.61 14.39 12.01
N GLY A 29 2.92 14.60 11.84
CA GLY A 29 3.51 15.30 10.71
C GLY A 29 4.32 14.38 9.79
N PRO A 30 5.14 14.94 8.88
CA PRO A 30 5.90 14.14 7.93
C PRO A 30 7.08 13.43 8.59
N ALA A 31 7.22 12.12 8.34
CA ALA A 31 8.33 11.29 8.77
C ALA A 31 8.57 10.14 7.78
N VAL A 32 9.66 9.37 7.95
CA VAL A 32 9.90 8.16 7.15
C VAL A 32 8.88 7.08 7.52
N GLY A 33 8.22 6.48 6.53
CA GLY A 33 7.20 5.44 6.73
C GLY A 33 5.93 5.96 7.41
N GLN A 34 5.61 7.25 7.21
CA GLN A 34 4.42 7.89 7.73
C GLN A 34 3.61 8.46 6.58
N ASP A 35 2.58 7.71 6.18
CA ASP A 35 1.80 8.00 4.98
C ASP A 35 0.66 9.01 5.24
N CYS A 36 0.27 9.17 6.51
CA CYS A 36 -0.81 10.05 6.91
C CYS A 36 -0.38 11.18 7.84
N ALA A 37 -0.91 12.38 7.60
CA ALA A 37 -0.95 13.44 8.59
C ALA A 37 -2.22 13.32 9.45
N VAL A 38 -2.13 13.71 10.72
CA VAL A 38 -3.27 13.72 11.65
C VAL A 38 -3.47 15.12 12.22
N VAL A 39 -4.69 15.63 12.12
CA VAL A 39 -5.05 16.99 12.52
C VAL A 39 -6.23 16.96 13.49
N GLU A 40 -6.09 17.58 14.65
CA GLU A 40 -7.16 17.77 15.63
C GLU A 40 -7.86 19.12 15.40
N LEU A 41 -9.13 19.07 14.96
CA LEU A 41 -9.92 20.28 14.73
C LEU A 41 -10.97 20.56 15.82
N GLY A 42 -11.13 19.64 16.77
CA GLY A 42 -12.10 19.72 17.86
C GLY A 42 -11.89 18.59 18.86
N GLU A 43 -12.68 18.58 19.94
CA GLU A 43 -12.48 17.61 21.01
C GLU A 43 -12.87 16.17 20.59
N GLY A 44 -11.90 15.25 20.67
CA GLY A 44 -12.14 13.81 20.63
C GLY A 44 -12.10 13.14 19.25
N GLU A 45 -12.19 13.90 18.16
CA GLU A 45 -12.05 13.41 16.78
C GLU A 45 -10.93 14.14 16.04
N VAL A 46 -10.22 13.39 15.20
CA VAL A 46 -9.13 13.90 14.35
C VAL A 46 -9.43 13.59 12.90
N PHE A 47 -9.01 14.49 12.02
CA PHE A 47 -8.91 14.19 10.60
C PHE A 47 -7.57 13.57 10.27
N VAL A 48 -7.61 12.68 9.29
CA VAL A 48 -6.46 11.99 8.75
C VAL A 48 -6.40 12.28 7.26
N LEU A 49 -5.22 12.67 6.80
CA LEU A 49 -4.99 13.09 5.43
C LEU A 49 -3.85 12.27 4.84
N SER A 50 -4.08 11.65 3.68
CA SER A 50 -3.02 11.05 2.85
C SER A 50 -3.07 11.64 1.44
N THR A 51 -1.96 11.62 0.72
CA THR A 51 -1.93 11.99 -0.69
C THR A 51 -0.97 11.15 -1.51
N ASP A 52 -1.44 10.67 -2.67
CA ASP A 52 -0.65 9.85 -3.59
C ASP A 52 -0.86 10.25 -5.05
N PRO A 53 0.22 10.22 -5.86
CA PRO A 53 0.13 10.20 -7.30
C PRO A 53 0.09 8.76 -7.85
N ILE A 54 -0.78 8.48 -8.82
CA ILE A 54 -0.76 7.19 -9.52
C ILE A 54 0.11 7.29 -10.77
N THR A 55 1.25 6.59 -10.73
CA THR A 55 2.28 6.66 -11.77
C THR A 55 2.64 5.32 -12.40
N GLY A 56 2.23 4.20 -11.78
CA GLY A 56 2.60 2.85 -12.20
C GLY A 56 1.75 2.25 -13.33
N THR A 57 0.57 2.81 -13.61
CA THR A 57 -0.37 2.36 -14.64
C THR A 57 -1.25 3.51 -15.13
N THR A 58 -1.69 3.45 -16.39
CA THR A 58 -2.77 4.29 -16.93
C THR A 58 -4.08 3.52 -17.07
N LYS A 59 -4.04 2.18 -17.06
CA LYS A 59 -5.23 1.31 -17.03
C LYS A 59 -5.85 1.32 -15.65
N ASP A 60 -7.16 1.50 -15.59
CA ASP A 60 -7.95 1.57 -14.35
C ASP A 60 -7.46 2.62 -13.33
N ILE A 61 -6.71 3.64 -13.78
CA ILE A 61 -6.02 4.63 -12.93
C ILE A 61 -6.95 5.28 -11.89
N GLY A 62 -8.21 5.54 -12.25
CA GLY A 62 -9.19 6.11 -11.32
C GLY A 62 -9.65 5.17 -10.20
N ARG A 63 -9.73 3.86 -10.46
CA ARG A 63 -10.04 2.86 -9.42
C ARG A 63 -8.84 2.69 -8.49
N HIS A 64 -7.64 2.53 -9.05
CA HIS A 64 -6.40 2.40 -8.29
C HIS A 64 -6.17 3.61 -7.39
N SER A 65 -6.39 4.82 -7.90
CA SER A 65 -6.16 6.04 -7.13
C SER A 65 -6.99 6.12 -5.86
N VAL A 66 -8.26 5.70 -5.91
CA VAL A 66 -9.12 5.70 -4.73
C VAL A 66 -8.68 4.62 -3.74
N HIS A 67 -8.38 3.40 -4.20
CA HIS A 67 -7.98 2.32 -3.31
C HIS A 67 -6.67 2.59 -2.60
N ILE A 68 -5.64 3.07 -3.30
CA ILE A 68 -4.32 3.35 -2.70
C ILE A 68 -4.47 4.38 -1.58
N THR A 69 -5.06 5.53 -1.88
CA THR A 69 -5.24 6.59 -0.87
C THR A 69 -6.20 6.16 0.26
N ALA A 70 -7.21 5.33 -0.02
CA ALA A 70 -8.07 4.79 1.04
C ALA A 70 -7.36 3.75 1.90
N ASN A 71 -6.39 3.03 1.35
CA ASN A 71 -5.60 2.05 2.07
C ASN A 71 -4.66 2.72 3.07
N ASP A 72 -4.04 3.83 2.73
CA ASP A 72 -3.25 4.63 3.67
C ASP A 72 -4.08 5.07 4.88
N LEU A 73 -5.26 5.64 4.63
CA LEU A 73 -6.21 6.02 5.67
C LEU A 73 -6.62 4.80 6.50
N ALA A 74 -6.81 3.64 5.86
CA ALA A 74 -7.15 2.41 6.55
C ALA A 74 -6.00 1.94 7.45
N ALA A 75 -4.76 1.94 6.96
CA ALA A 75 -3.54 1.56 7.68
C ALA A 75 -3.25 2.50 8.86
N SER A 76 -3.56 3.79 8.74
CA SER A 76 -3.40 4.74 9.84
C SER A 76 -4.45 4.59 10.96
N GLY A 77 -5.49 3.79 10.75
CA GLY A 77 -6.60 3.67 11.71
C GLY A 77 -7.81 4.57 11.42
N ALA A 78 -7.83 5.31 10.31
CA ALA A 78 -8.92 6.21 9.92
C ALA A 78 -10.07 5.52 9.18
N ASP A 79 -11.30 5.96 9.41
CA ASP A 79 -12.44 5.63 8.54
C ASP A 79 -12.46 6.63 7.38
N PRO A 80 -12.31 6.20 6.11
CA PRO A 80 -12.30 7.09 4.97
C PRO A 80 -13.64 7.82 4.80
N LEU A 81 -13.60 9.12 4.50
CA LEU A 81 -14.78 9.95 4.25
C LEU A 81 -14.92 10.28 2.77
N GLY A 82 -13.82 10.63 2.13
CA GLY A 82 -13.85 11.13 0.76
C GLY A 82 -12.48 11.47 0.23
N VAL A 83 -12.46 11.93 -1.01
CA VAL A 83 -11.24 12.28 -1.75
C VAL A 83 -11.40 13.62 -2.45
N MET A 84 -10.29 14.32 -2.58
CA MET A 84 -10.09 15.36 -3.58
C MET A 84 -9.11 14.87 -4.63
N LEU A 85 -9.33 15.17 -5.90
CA LEU A 85 -8.46 14.68 -6.98
C LEU A 85 -7.99 15.77 -7.94
N THR A 86 -6.71 15.72 -8.31
CA THR A 86 -6.12 16.52 -9.38
C THR A 86 -5.78 15.60 -10.56
N ILE A 87 -6.33 15.89 -11.73
CA ILE A 87 -6.06 15.15 -12.97
C ILE A 87 -5.26 16.03 -13.91
N LEU A 88 -4.08 15.57 -14.30
CA LEU A 88 -3.26 16.19 -15.34
C LEU A 88 -3.29 15.29 -16.58
N LEU A 89 -3.74 15.85 -17.69
CA LEU A 89 -3.94 15.14 -18.96
C LEU A 89 -2.95 15.62 -20.01
N THR A 90 -2.57 14.72 -20.92
CA THR A 90 -1.86 15.13 -22.14
C THR A 90 -2.85 15.72 -23.15
N PRO A 91 -2.40 16.59 -24.08
CA PRO A 91 -3.27 17.15 -25.13
C PRO A 91 -3.96 16.10 -26.02
N ASP A 92 -3.38 14.90 -26.12
CA ASP A 92 -3.91 13.81 -26.93
C ASP A 92 -4.95 12.95 -26.17
N THR A 93 -5.20 13.22 -24.88
CA THR A 93 -6.17 12.47 -24.08
C THR A 93 -7.58 12.72 -24.60
N ARG A 94 -8.33 11.65 -24.89
CA ARG A 94 -9.71 11.76 -25.35
C ARG A 94 -10.69 11.90 -24.18
N GLU A 95 -11.79 12.61 -24.39
CA GLU A 95 -12.84 12.78 -23.36
C GLU A 95 -13.39 11.44 -22.83
N GLU A 96 -13.47 10.40 -23.67
CA GLU A 96 -13.93 9.08 -23.23
C GLU A 96 -12.96 8.42 -22.23
N GLU A 97 -11.65 8.66 -22.38
CA GLU A 97 -10.65 8.17 -21.43
C GLU A 97 -10.84 8.86 -20.08
N LEU A 98 -11.09 10.18 -20.06
CA LEU A 98 -11.43 10.90 -18.84
C LEU A 98 -12.72 10.38 -18.20
N LYS A 99 -13.75 10.08 -19.00
CA LYS A 99 -15.01 9.47 -18.49
C LYS A 99 -14.76 8.11 -17.86
N GLU A 100 -13.92 7.28 -18.48
CA GLU A 100 -13.55 5.97 -17.94
C GLU A 100 -12.80 6.09 -16.61
N MET A 101 -11.83 7.02 -16.53
CA MET A 101 -11.13 7.33 -15.28
C MET A 101 -12.11 7.72 -14.18
N MET A 102 -13.01 8.67 -14.44
CA MET A 102 -13.99 9.14 -13.44
C MET A 102 -15.03 8.08 -13.07
N ARG A 103 -15.44 7.21 -14.01
CA ARG A 103 -16.27 6.03 -13.68
C ARG A 103 -15.52 5.07 -12.75
N GLY A 104 -14.21 4.90 -12.95
CA GLY A 104 -13.34 4.14 -12.04
C GLY A 104 -13.34 4.73 -10.63
N VAL A 105 -13.11 6.04 -10.52
CA VAL A 105 -13.15 6.78 -9.24
C VAL A 105 -14.49 6.59 -8.55
N GLU A 106 -15.60 6.88 -9.24
CA GLU A 106 -16.94 6.82 -8.67
C GLU A 106 -17.31 5.41 -8.19
N ARG A 107 -16.98 4.37 -8.97
CA ARG A 107 -17.23 2.98 -8.55
C ARG A 107 -16.48 2.64 -7.26
N ALA A 108 -15.20 2.99 -7.18
CA ALA A 108 -14.38 2.72 -6.00
C ALA A 108 -14.86 3.52 -4.78
N CYS A 109 -15.18 4.81 -4.96
CA CYS A 109 -15.76 5.64 -3.91
C CYS A 109 -17.06 5.04 -3.37
N LYS A 110 -17.96 4.62 -4.25
CA LYS A 110 -19.21 3.96 -3.86
C LYS A 110 -18.99 2.66 -3.10
N GLU A 111 -18.05 1.81 -3.54
CA GLU A 111 -17.70 0.55 -2.87
C GLU A 111 -17.17 0.78 -1.45
N LEU A 112 -16.41 1.86 -1.24
CA LEU A 112 -15.80 2.21 0.04
C LEU A 112 -16.65 3.15 0.90
N ASN A 113 -17.83 3.56 0.41
CA ASN A 113 -18.68 4.59 1.04
C ASN A 113 -17.93 5.92 1.26
N MET A 114 -17.20 6.36 0.24
CA MET A 114 -16.46 7.61 0.17
C MET A 114 -17.12 8.57 -0.83
N GLU A 115 -16.89 9.87 -0.66
CA GLU A 115 -17.39 10.90 -1.58
C GLU A 115 -16.25 11.56 -2.37
N VAL A 116 -16.49 11.86 -3.65
CA VAL A 116 -15.65 12.79 -4.41
C VAL A 116 -16.02 14.21 -4.00
N MET A 117 -15.21 14.84 -3.15
CA MET A 117 -15.54 16.13 -2.52
C MET A 117 -15.12 17.33 -3.38
N GLY A 118 -14.25 17.13 -4.37
CA GLY A 118 -13.77 18.19 -5.24
C GLY A 118 -12.49 17.81 -5.97
N GLY A 119 -11.89 18.78 -6.66
CA GLY A 119 -10.69 18.52 -7.43
C GLY A 119 -10.27 19.62 -8.40
N HIS A 120 -9.29 19.29 -9.22
CA HIS A 120 -8.78 20.11 -10.32
C HIS A 120 -8.54 19.24 -11.56
N THR A 121 -8.71 19.82 -12.74
CA THR A 121 -8.43 19.11 -14.00
C THR A 121 -7.75 20.06 -14.97
N GLU A 122 -6.60 19.64 -15.50
CA GLU A 122 -5.77 20.45 -16.38
C GLU A 122 -5.25 19.60 -17.55
N ILE A 123 -5.23 20.19 -18.74
CA ILE A 123 -4.53 19.64 -19.91
C ILE A 123 -3.18 20.35 -20.04
N THR A 124 -2.09 19.61 -20.05
CA THR A 124 -0.74 20.18 -19.97
C THR A 124 0.32 19.33 -20.68
N HIS A 125 1.39 19.98 -21.16
CA HIS A 125 2.57 19.31 -21.72
C HIS A 125 3.58 18.83 -20.66
N VAL A 126 3.31 19.11 -19.38
CA VAL A 126 4.22 18.76 -18.26
C VAL A 126 4.25 17.25 -18.00
N VAL A 127 3.11 16.57 -18.18
CA VAL A 127 3.00 15.11 -18.02
C VAL A 127 3.13 14.40 -19.36
N LYS A 128 3.69 13.19 -19.35
CA LYS A 128 3.86 12.35 -20.56
C LYS A 128 2.70 11.37 -20.80
N GLN A 129 1.84 11.22 -19.80
CA GLN A 129 0.66 10.38 -19.79
C GLN A 129 -0.33 10.96 -18.76
N PRO A 130 -1.61 10.56 -18.77
CA PRO A 130 -2.54 10.94 -17.71
C PRO A 130 -1.98 10.62 -16.31
N LEU A 131 -2.08 11.60 -15.41
CA LEU A 131 -1.68 11.48 -14.01
C LEU A 131 -2.88 11.87 -13.14
N ILE A 132 -3.17 11.04 -12.14
CA ILE A 132 -4.12 11.38 -11.09
C ILE A 132 -3.35 11.48 -9.78
N SER A 133 -3.49 12.61 -9.08
CA SER A 133 -3.08 12.76 -7.69
C SER A 133 -4.31 12.90 -6.83
N LEU A 134 -4.44 12.03 -5.82
CA LEU A 134 -5.56 12.06 -4.87
C LEU A 134 -5.07 12.53 -3.49
N THR A 135 -5.95 13.25 -2.80
CA THR A 135 -5.84 13.51 -1.37
C THR A 135 -7.06 12.90 -0.70
N GLY A 136 -6.82 11.96 0.20
CA GLY A 136 -7.85 11.30 1.00
C GLY A 136 -8.10 12.06 2.29
N VAL A 137 -9.35 12.08 2.70
CA VAL A 137 -9.75 12.57 4.02
C VAL A 137 -10.45 11.44 4.76
N GLY A 138 -9.95 11.12 5.94
CA GLY A 138 -10.55 10.18 6.87
C GLY A 138 -10.74 10.80 8.24
N LYS A 139 -11.42 10.07 9.12
CA LYS A 139 -11.59 10.46 10.53
C LYS A 139 -11.32 9.31 11.48
N MET A 140 -10.87 9.62 12.68
CA MET A 140 -10.81 8.66 13.78
C MET A 140 -10.91 9.36 15.13
N LYS A 141 -11.09 8.57 16.19
CA LYS A 141 -11.00 9.09 17.56
C LYS A 141 -9.53 9.39 17.91
N LYS A 142 -9.28 10.51 18.59
CA LYS A 142 -7.93 10.93 18.99
C LYS A 142 -7.16 9.86 19.77
N ASN A 143 -7.84 9.12 20.64
CA ASN A 143 -7.22 8.08 21.46
C ASN A 143 -6.90 6.77 20.70
N ARG A 144 -7.19 6.72 19.40
CA ARG A 144 -6.92 5.58 18.52
C ARG A 144 -5.89 5.91 17.43
N VAL A 145 -5.20 7.05 17.52
CA VAL A 145 -4.13 7.40 16.60
C VAL A 145 -3.06 6.32 16.65
N LEU A 146 -2.85 5.63 15.54
CA LEU A 146 -1.77 4.68 15.34
C LEU A 146 -0.61 5.40 14.64
N THR A 147 0.61 5.05 15.02
CA THR A 147 1.81 5.47 14.29
C THR A 147 2.64 4.24 13.99
N THR A 148 3.32 4.23 12.85
CA THR A 148 4.22 3.14 12.42
C THR A 148 5.44 2.96 13.33
N ALA A 149 5.64 3.87 14.31
CA ALA A 149 6.74 3.88 15.28
C ALA A 149 6.41 3.21 16.63
N ALA A 150 5.30 2.47 16.73
CA ALA A 150 4.83 1.91 18.00
C ALA A 150 5.05 0.39 18.16
N VAL A 151 5.67 -0.28 17.18
CA VAL A 151 5.93 -1.74 17.23
C VAL A 151 6.92 -2.06 18.35
N ARG A 152 6.64 -3.13 19.09
CA ARG A 152 7.46 -3.59 20.22
C ARG A 152 7.99 -5.00 19.98
N PRO A 153 9.20 -5.33 20.50
CA PRO A 153 9.69 -6.70 20.51
C PRO A 153 8.68 -7.67 21.12
N GLY A 154 8.57 -8.87 20.53
CA GLY A 154 7.66 -9.94 20.95
C GLY A 154 6.32 -9.96 20.21
N GLN A 155 5.92 -8.86 19.57
CA GLN A 155 4.68 -8.78 18.80
C GLN A 155 4.74 -9.67 17.55
N ASP A 156 3.60 -10.30 17.24
CA ASP A 156 3.42 -11.06 16.00
C ASP A 156 3.29 -10.12 14.81
N ILE A 157 3.91 -10.49 13.69
CA ILE A 157 3.73 -9.83 12.40
C ILE A 157 2.74 -10.65 11.58
N VAL A 158 1.58 -10.06 11.30
CA VAL A 158 0.51 -10.65 10.49
C VAL A 158 0.51 -10.02 9.11
N ILE A 159 0.34 -10.83 8.06
CA ILE A 159 0.08 -10.35 6.70
C ILE A 159 -1.32 -10.80 6.27
N THR A 160 -2.12 -9.87 5.76
CA THR A 160 -3.43 -10.14 5.15
C THR A 160 -3.30 -10.42 3.66
N LYS A 161 -4.26 -11.18 3.13
CA LYS A 161 -4.39 -11.61 1.74
C LYS A 161 -3.10 -12.25 1.21
N TRP A 162 -2.54 -11.74 0.10
CA TRP A 162 -1.39 -12.31 -0.59
C TRP A 162 -0.45 -11.21 -1.07
N ILE A 163 0.86 -11.46 -1.08
CA ILE A 163 1.81 -10.50 -1.65
C ILE A 163 1.70 -10.44 -3.18
N GLY A 164 2.11 -9.32 -3.75
CA GLY A 164 2.17 -9.07 -5.19
C GLY A 164 0.82 -8.86 -5.86
N LEU A 165 -0.28 -8.67 -5.13
CA LEU A 165 -1.64 -8.56 -5.69
C LEU A 165 -1.75 -7.50 -6.79
N GLU A 166 -1.46 -6.24 -6.45
CA GLU A 166 -1.54 -5.13 -7.41
C GLU A 166 -0.57 -5.33 -8.57
N GLY A 167 0.71 -5.58 -8.28
CA GLY A 167 1.72 -5.74 -9.33
C GLY A 167 1.41 -6.91 -10.27
N THR A 168 0.82 -7.99 -9.78
CA THR A 168 0.36 -9.11 -10.62
C THR A 168 -0.79 -8.68 -11.53
N SER A 169 -1.78 -7.96 -11.01
CA SER A 169 -2.90 -7.45 -11.81
C SER A 169 -2.42 -6.51 -12.90
N VAL A 170 -1.57 -5.53 -12.55
CA VAL A 170 -1.02 -4.56 -13.50
C VAL A 170 -0.16 -5.28 -14.54
N ALA A 171 0.78 -6.13 -14.13
CA ALA A 171 1.62 -6.89 -15.05
C ALA A 171 0.79 -7.77 -15.99
N ALA A 172 -0.26 -8.42 -15.48
CA ALA A 172 -1.15 -9.24 -16.30
C ALA A 172 -1.96 -8.44 -17.33
N LYS A 173 -2.38 -7.21 -16.98
CA LYS A 173 -3.06 -6.29 -17.91
C LYS A 173 -2.10 -5.69 -18.93
N GLU A 174 -0.87 -5.38 -18.55
CA GLU A 174 0.13 -4.74 -19.43
C GLU A 174 0.80 -5.75 -20.37
N LYS A 175 1.00 -6.99 -19.92
CA LYS A 175 1.68 -8.08 -20.68
C LYS A 175 0.74 -9.21 -21.07
N GLU A 176 -0.55 -8.91 -21.25
CA GLU A 176 -1.61 -9.89 -21.54
C GLU A 176 -1.25 -10.79 -22.73
N THR A 177 -0.82 -10.22 -23.85
CA THR A 177 -0.45 -10.99 -25.06
C THR A 177 0.67 -12.00 -24.78
N GLU A 178 1.73 -11.58 -24.09
CA GLU A 178 2.87 -12.43 -23.75
C GLU A 178 2.48 -13.56 -22.79
N LEU A 179 1.61 -13.27 -21.82
CA LEU A 179 1.11 -14.26 -20.87
C LEU A 179 0.18 -15.28 -21.54
N LEU A 180 -0.65 -14.85 -22.50
CA LEU A 180 -1.54 -15.73 -23.26
C LEU A 180 -0.80 -16.71 -24.19
N GLU A 181 0.47 -16.44 -24.53
CA GLU A 181 1.31 -17.40 -25.25
C GLU A 181 1.73 -18.60 -24.38
N LYS A 182 1.74 -18.43 -23.06
CA LYS A 182 2.22 -19.44 -22.09
C LYS A 182 1.11 -20.06 -21.25
N PHE A 183 0.06 -19.30 -20.93
CA PHE A 183 -0.98 -19.70 -20.01
C PHE A 183 -2.38 -19.68 -20.63
N ALA A 184 -3.28 -20.48 -20.06
CA ALA A 184 -4.67 -20.50 -20.48
C ALA A 184 -5.34 -19.12 -20.21
N PRO A 185 -6.32 -18.70 -21.04
CA PRO A 185 -7.02 -17.43 -20.84
C PRO A 185 -7.63 -17.26 -19.45
N SER A 186 -8.14 -18.33 -18.84
CA SER A 186 -8.71 -18.30 -17.49
C SER A 186 -7.67 -17.97 -16.41
N PHE A 187 -6.42 -18.36 -16.60
CA PHE A 187 -5.32 -18.03 -15.68
C PHE A 187 -4.98 -16.55 -15.77
N VAL A 188 -4.80 -16.03 -16.99
CA VAL A 188 -4.48 -14.61 -17.22
C VAL A 188 -5.61 -13.71 -16.70
N GLU A 189 -6.85 -14.10 -16.95
CA GLU A 189 -8.01 -13.38 -16.44
C GLU A 189 -8.11 -13.42 -14.90
N THR A 190 -7.72 -14.53 -14.27
CA THR A 190 -7.63 -14.59 -12.79
C THR A 190 -6.61 -13.60 -12.26
N ALA A 191 -5.41 -13.55 -12.86
CA ALA A 191 -4.35 -12.61 -12.47
C ALA A 191 -4.76 -11.14 -12.66
N LYS A 192 -5.40 -10.81 -13.80
CA LYS A 192 -5.93 -9.46 -14.08
C LYS A 192 -6.93 -9.01 -13.00
N ASN A 193 -7.79 -9.91 -12.56
CA ASN A 193 -8.84 -9.65 -11.57
C ASN A 193 -8.33 -9.61 -10.11
N PHE A 194 -7.02 -9.64 -9.85
CA PHE A 194 -6.50 -9.46 -8.48
C PHE A 194 -6.76 -8.05 -7.93
N ASP A 195 -7.07 -7.07 -8.79
CA ASP A 195 -7.49 -5.72 -8.40
C ASP A 195 -8.81 -5.67 -7.59
N GLN A 196 -9.60 -6.75 -7.62
CA GLN A 196 -10.78 -6.89 -6.75
C GLN A 196 -10.41 -6.95 -5.25
N TYR A 197 -9.15 -7.28 -4.94
CA TYR A 197 -8.66 -7.43 -3.57
C TYR A 197 -7.92 -6.19 -3.04
N LEU A 198 -7.89 -5.09 -3.79
CA LEU A 198 -7.09 -3.89 -3.45
C LEU A 198 -7.51 -3.18 -2.17
N SER A 199 -8.75 -3.31 -1.72
CA SER A 199 -9.19 -2.65 -0.49
C SER A 199 -8.66 -3.38 0.74
N VAL A 200 -7.96 -2.66 1.62
CA VAL A 200 -7.56 -3.15 2.97
C VAL A 200 -8.47 -2.63 4.09
N LEU A 201 -9.50 -1.86 3.75
CA LEU A 201 -10.42 -1.29 4.74
C LEU A 201 -11.13 -2.35 5.61
N PRO A 202 -11.58 -3.50 5.08
CA PRO A 202 -12.20 -4.55 5.89
C PRO A 202 -11.26 -5.11 6.96
N GLU A 203 -10.02 -5.48 6.62
CA GLU A 203 -9.08 -5.98 7.62
C GLU A 203 -8.65 -4.90 8.62
N ALA A 204 -8.48 -3.65 8.19
CA ALA A 204 -8.16 -2.55 9.09
C ALA A 204 -9.24 -2.35 10.14
N ARG A 205 -10.53 -2.42 9.75
CA ARG A 205 -11.66 -2.30 10.68
C ARG A 205 -11.65 -3.41 11.74
N ILE A 206 -11.37 -4.65 11.34
CA ILE A 206 -11.26 -5.79 12.27
C ILE A 206 -10.03 -5.62 13.19
N ALA A 207 -8.88 -5.25 12.63
CA ALA A 207 -7.63 -5.12 13.37
C ALA A 207 -7.68 -4.01 14.44
N ARG A 208 -8.43 -2.94 14.21
CA ARG A 208 -8.66 -1.85 15.20
C ARG A 208 -9.41 -2.29 16.45
N GLU A 209 -10.07 -3.44 16.43
CA GLU A 209 -10.71 -4.04 17.61
C GLU A 209 -9.73 -4.90 18.41
N TRP A 210 -8.49 -5.06 17.93
CA TRP A 210 -7.43 -5.84 18.55
C TRP A 210 -6.38 -4.98 19.25
N SER A 211 -5.57 -5.60 20.09
CA SER A 211 -4.36 -4.98 20.65
C SER A 211 -3.24 -4.99 19.60
N ILE A 212 -3.33 -4.04 18.66
CA ILE A 212 -2.32 -3.79 17.63
C ILE A 212 -1.44 -2.60 18.00
N SER A 213 -0.27 -2.52 17.38
CA SER A 213 0.63 -1.36 17.54
C SER A 213 0.95 -0.64 16.24
N ALA A 214 0.90 -1.33 15.11
CA ALA A 214 0.99 -0.70 13.81
C ALA A 214 0.19 -1.51 12.77
N MET A 215 -0.31 -0.81 11.77
CA MET A 215 -0.68 -1.39 10.48
C MET A 215 0.11 -0.63 9.41
N HIS A 216 0.47 -1.34 8.35
CA HIS A 216 1.18 -0.79 7.20
C HIS A 216 0.66 -1.49 5.95
N ASP A 217 0.16 -0.77 4.97
CA ASP A 217 -0.25 -1.37 3.71
C ASP A 217 0.99 -1.65 2.83
N ILE A 218 0.96 -2.76 2.09
CA ILE A 218 2.15 -3.27 1.41
C ILE A 218 2.20 -2.71 -0.01
N THR A 219 2.71 -1.50 -0.18
CA THR A 219 2.75 -0.78 -1.47
C THR A 219 4.08 -1.00 -2.23
N GLU A 220 4.67 0.06 -2.79
CA GLU A 220 5.87 0.03 -3.62
C GLU A 220 7.07 -0.55 -2.84
N GLY A 221 7.77 -1.51 -3.46
CA GLY A 221 8.85 -2.29 -2.85
C GLY A 221 8.37 -3.60 -2.20
N GLY A 222 7.06 -3.87 -2.27
CA GLY A 222 6.44 -5.10 -1.82
C GLY A 222 6.61 -5.40 -0.33
N VAL A 223 6.46 -6.66 0.05
CA VAL A 223 6.55 -7.10 1.45
C VAL A 223 7.92 -6.81 2.06
N PHE A 224 9.00 -6.84 1.28
CA PHE A 224 10.33 -6.50 1.76
C PHE A 224 10.49 -5.01 2.05
N GLY A 225 9.92 -4.14 1.23
CA GLY A 225 9.82 -2.71 1.52
C GLY A 225 9.04 -2.46 2.82
N ALA A 226 7.86 -3.06 2.95
CA ALA A 226 7.01 -2.90 4.13
C ALA A 226 7.68 -3.40 5.44
N LEU A 227 8.37 -4.55 5.41
CA LEU A 227 9.13 -5.05 6.56
C LEU A 227 10.25 -4.08 6.95
N TRP A 228 10.95 -3.52 5.95
CA TRP A 228 12.02 -2.56 6.19
C TRP A 228 11.49 -1.27 6.84
N GLU A 229 10.41 -0.72 6.29
CA GLU A 229 9.77 0.51 6.77
C GLU A 229 9.25 0.32 8.20
N MET A 230 8.53 -0.78 8.48
CA MET A 230 8.02 -1.10 9.82
C MET A 230 9.15 -1.23 10.86
N GLY A 231 10.18 -2.02 10.55
CA GLY A 231 11.32 -2.20 11.46
C GLY A 231 12.12 -0.91 11.67
N SER A 232 12.32 -0.11 10.61
CA SER A 232 13.06 1.16 10.70
C SER A 232 12.27 2.23 11.45
N GLY A 233 10.97 2.36 11.18
CA GLY A 233 10.10 3.34 11.82
C GLY A 233 9.94 3.12 13.32
N SER A 234 9.95 1.86 13.77
CA SER A 234 9.85 1.50 15.20
C SER A 234 11.19 1.26 15.90
N GLY A 235 12.32 1.21 15.18
CA GLY A 235 13.63 0.91 15.76
C GLY A 235 13.71 -0.50 16.36
N VAL A 236 13.08 -1.48 15.70
CA VAL A 236 13.04 -2.89 16.12
C VAL A 236 13.61 -3.81 15.05
N GLY A 237 14.04 -4.99 15.49
CA GLY A 237 14.40 -6.11 14.63
C GLY A 237 13.15 -6.87 14.19
N LEU A 238 13.32 -7.75 13.22
CA LEU A 238 12.28 -8.62 12.68
C LEU A 238 12.85 -10.02 12.47
N ASP A 239 12.09 -11.05 12.81
CA ASP A 239 12.40 -12.45 12.48
C ASP A 239 11.20 -13.04 11.71
N ILE A 240 11.38 -13.20 10.39
CA ILE A 240 10.31 -13.51 9.44
C ILE A 240 10.59 -14.85 8.75
N ASP A 241 9.59 -15.71 8.70
CA ASP A 241 9.62 -16.97 7.96
C ASP A 241 9.00 -16.77 6.57
N LEU A 242 9.84 -16.83 5.53
CA LEU A 242 9.41 -16.64 4.14
C LEU A 242 8.38 -17.68 3.69
N LYS A 243 8.38 -18.88 4.27
CA LYS A 243 7.42 -19.94 3.92
C LYS A 243 6.01 -19.65 4.43
N LYS A 244 5.87 -18.72 5.38
CA LYS A 244 4.57 -18.31 5.93
C LYS A 244 3.96 -17.11 5.23
N ILE A 245 4.74 -16.41 4.39
CA ILE A 245 4.26 -15.27 3.61
C ILE A 245 3.27 -15.78 2.55
N PRO A 246 2.00 -15.35 2.57
CA PRO A 246 1.00 -15.83 1.64
C PRO A 246 1.26 -15.27 0.24
N ILE A 247 1.30 -16.16 -0.76
CA ILE A 247 1.48 -15.82 -2.18
C ILE A 247 0.56 -16.71 -3.03
N ARG A 248 0.01 -16.15 -4.11
CA ARG A 248 -0.80 -16.88 -5.09
C ARG A 248 0.07 -17.54 -6.14
N GLN A 249 -0.36 -18.69 -6.67
CA GLN A 249 0.36 -19.36 -7.77
C GLN A 249 0.42 -18.45 -9.00
N GLU A 250 -0.66 -17.71 -9.29
CA GLU A 250 -0.72 -16.77 -10.40
C GLU A 250 0.37 -15.69 -10.29
N THR A 251 0.61 -15.17 -9.09
CA THR A 251 1.70 -14.22 -8.83
C THR A 251 3.06 -14.84 -9.10
N VAL A 252 3.31 -16.08 -8.64
CA VAL A 252 4.57 -16.79 -8.88
C VAL A 252 4.84 -16.95 -10.38
N GLU A 253 3.89 -17.52 -11.11
CA GLU A 253 4.01 -17.83 -12.54
C GLU A 253 4.14 -16.57 -13.42
N VAL A 254 3.39 -15.50 -13.09
CA VAL A 254 3.52 -14.19 -13.76
C VAL A 254 4.90 -13.60 -13.48
N CYS A 255 5.38 -13.65 -12.23
CA CYS A 255 6.69 -13.14 -11.88
C CYS A 255 7.82 -13.93 -12.56
N GLU A 256 7.75 -15.26 -12.58
CA GLU A 256 8.74 -16.11 -13.26
C GLU A 256 8.76 -15.83 -14.76
N THR A 257 7.59 -15.69 -15.38
CA THR A 257 7.46 -15.40 -16.81
C THR A 257 8.08 -14.07 -17.20
N LEU A 258 7.88 -13.05 -16.38
CA LEU A 258 8.31 -11.67 -16.65
C LEU A 258 9.65 -11.30 -15.99
N GLY A 259 10.28 -12.23 -15.29
CA GLY A 259 11.57 -12.00 -14.60
C GLY A 259 11.46 -11.04 -13.41
N LEU A 260 10.33 -11.04 -12.71
CA LEU A 260 10.05 -10.20 -11.54
C LEU A 260 10.29 -10.96 -10.23
N ASN A 261 10.57 -10.25 -9.14
CA ASN A 261 10.62 -10.82 -7.79
C ASN A 261 9.31 -10.53 -7.02
N PRO A 262 8.51 -11.54 -6.65
CA PRO A 262 7.22 -11.33 -6.01
C PRO A 262 7.32 -10.69 -4.61
N TYR A 263 8.46 -10.80 -3.93
CA TYR A 263 8.65 -10.22 -2.60
C TYR A 263 8.96 -8.71 -2.62
N ILE A 264 9.33 -8.18 -3.79
CA ILE A 264 9.64 -6.76 -4.03
C ILE A 264 8.56 -6.12 -4.93
N LEU A 265 7.59 -6.91 -5.38
CA LEU A 265 6.50 -6.46 -6.23
C LEU A 265 5.41 -5.76 -5.41
N MET A 266 4.94 -4.61 -5.88
CA MET A 266 3.86 -3.85 -5.25
C MET A 266 2.65 -4.73 -4.92
N SER A 267 2.19 -4.64 -3.66
CA SER A 267 1.23 -5.57 -3.08
C SER A 267 -0.03 -4.89 -2.52
N SER A 268 -0.40 -3.71 -3.02
CA SER A 268 -1.60 -2.99 -2.54
C SER A 268 -2.80 -3.94 -2.53
N GLY A 269 -3.62 -3.85 -1.48
CA GLY A 269 -4.60 -4.88 -1.14
C GLY A 269 -4.17 -5.87 -0.07
N SER A 270 -2.90 -5.84 0.34
CA SER A 270 -2.41 -6.59 1.50
C SER A 270 -1.91 -5.63 2.58
N MET A 271 -2.11 -6.02 3.84
CA MET A 271 -1.75 -5.24 5.01
C MET A 271 -0.83 -6.05 5.91
N MET A 272 0.18 -5.38 6.47
CA MET A 272 1.06 -5.87 7.52
C MET A 272 0.61 -5.29 8.86
N ILE A 273 0.47 -6.14 9.88
CA ILE A 273 -0.08 -5.75 11.18
C ILE A 273 0.83 -6.29 12.28
N ALA A 274 1.27 -5.42 13.19
CA ALA A 274 1.96 -5.81 14.42
C ALA A 274 0.94 -5.92 15.57
N ALA A 275 0.81 -7.11 16.15
CA ALA A 275 -0.21 -7.42 17.16
C ALA A 275 0.37 -8.19 18.35
N ASP A 276 -0.19 -7.98 19.54
CA ASP A 276 0.18 -8.75 20.74
C ASP A 276 -0.29 -10.21 20.67
N ASP A 277 -1.43 -10.47 20.01
CA ASP A 277 -1.97 -11.81 19.72
C ASP A 277 -2.33 -11.90 18.23
N GLY A 278 -1.31 -12.10 17.39
CA GLY A 278 -1.47 -12.13 15.93
C GLY A 278 -2.17 -13.39 15.43
N TYR A 279 -2.06 -14.52 16.15
CA TYR A 279 -2.70 -15.77 15.75
C TYR A 279 -4.22 -15.68 15.86
N SER A 280 -4.75 -15.15 16.97
CA SER A 280 -6.19 -14.95 17.12
C SER A 280 -6.73 -13.88 16.15
N LEU A 281 -5.96 -12.81 15.90
CA LEU A 281 -6.29 -11.82 14.87
C LEU A 281 -6.39 -12.47 13.48
N ALA A 282 -5.39 -13.28 13.10
CA ALA A 282 -5.37 -13.96 11.80
C ALA A 282 -6.56 -14.92 11.65
N GLU A 283 -6.94 -15.63 12.71
CA GLU A 283 -8.13 -16.48 12.71
C GLU A 283 -9.42 -15.67 12.56
N LYS A 284 -9.54 -14.55 13.26
CA LYS A 284 -10.69 -13.65 13.13
C LYS A 284 -10.85 -13.08 11.71
N LEU A 285 -9.73 -12.70 11.08
CA LEU A 285 -9.69 -12.24 9.70
C LEU A 285 -10.15 -13.34 8.73
N LYS A 286 -9.68 -14.58 8.90
CA LYS A 286 -10.10 -15.72 8.08
C LYS A 286 -11.60 -16.01 8.20
N GLN A 287 -12.15 -15.93 9.41
CA GLN A 287 -13.60 -16.08 9.63
C GLN A 287 -14.43 -15.00 8.92
N ALA A 288 -13.85 -13.81 8.71
CA ALA A 288 -14.44 -12.74 7.91
C ALA A 288 -14.19 -12.89 6.40
N GLY A 289 -13.57 -13.99 5.95
CA GLY A 289 -13.26 -14.24 4.54
C GLY A 289 -11.98 -13.56 4.06
N ILE A 290 -11.14 -13.05 4.96
CA ILE A 290 -9.87 -12.39 4.64
C ILE A 290 -8.73 -13.35 5.01
N PRO A 291 -8.03 -13.96 4.03
CA PRO A 291 -6.85 -14.77 4.33
C PRO A 291 -5.84 -13.96 5.14
N ALA A 292 -5.23 -14.57 6.14
CA ALA A 292 -4.21 -13.93 6.96
C ALA A 292 -3.24 -14.97 7.53
N SER A 293 -2.00 -14.57 7.75
CA SER A 293 -0.96 -15.46 8.28
C SER A 293 -0.04 -14.70 9.22
N VAL A 294 0.31 -15.31 10.36
CA VAL A 294 1.43 -14.83 11.19
C VAL A 294 2.72 -15.27 10.50
N VAL A 295 3.48 -14.30 10.00
CA VAL A 295 4.69 -14.55 9.21
C VAL A 295 5.97 -14.50 10.03
N GLY A 296 5.91 -13.96 11.24
CA GLY A 296 7.07 -13.78 12.08
C GLY A 296 6.77 -12.94 13.30
N LYS A 297 7.82 -12.37 13.91
CA LYS A 297 7.72 -11.52 15.10
C LYS A 297 8.68 -10.33 15.04
N ALA A 298 8.32 -9.25 15.72
CA ALA A 298 9.25 -8.19 16.07
C ALA A 298 10.23 -8.67 17.15
N THR A 299 11.49 -8.26 17.04
CA THR A 299 12.58 -8.66 17.94
C THR A 299 13.34 -7.43 18.46
N GLU A 300 14.15 -7.63 19.49
CA GLU A 300 15.03 -6.57 19.98
C GLU A 300 16.16 -6.28 18.97
N GLY A 301 16.74 -5.08 19.05
CA GLY A 301 17.81 -4.65 18.14
C GLY A 301 17.28 -4.15 16.81
N ASN A 302 18.09 -4.25 15.75
CA ASN A 302 17.77 -3.75 14.40
C ASN A 302 17.93 -4.82 13.32
N ASP A 303 18.18 -6.07 13.72
CA ASP A 303 18.41 -7.17 12.80
C ASP A 303 17.09 -7.57 12.14
N ARG A 304 17.07 -7.60 10.81
CA ARG A 304 15.90 -7.97 10.01
C ARG A 304 16.19 -9.30 9.33
N ILE A 305 15.87 -10.38 10.03
CA ILE A 305 16.17 -11.75 9.66
C ILE A 305 15.03 -12.31 8.80
N LEU A 306 15.41 -12.89 7.66
CA LEU A 306 14.53 -13.67 6.79
C LEU A 306 14.98 -15.13 6.83
N ARG A 307 14.08 -16.03 7.22
CA ARG A 307 14.30 -17.48 7.27
C ARG A 307 13.62 -18.18 6.11
N ASN A 308 14.30 -19.17 5.52
CA ASN A 308 13.72 -20.08 4.54
C ASN A 308 14.14 -21.52 4.87
N GLY A 309 13.44 -22.16 5.80
CA GLY A 309 13.90 -23.43 6.35
C GLY A 309 15.17 -23.24 7.17
N GLU A 310 16.27 -23.87 6.77
CA GLU A 310 17.57 -23.75 7.46
C GLU A 310 18.35 -22.49 7.03
N ASP A 311 18.02 -21.93 5.87
CA ASP A 311 18.69 -20.74 5.36
C ASP A 311 18.25 -19.49 6.11
N THR A 312 19.22 -18.67 6.51
CA THR A 312 19.01 -17.40 7.18
C THR A 312 19.75 -16.30 6.42
N ARG A 313 19.06 -15.21 6.10
CA ARG A 313 19.65 -14.00 5.52
C ARG A 313 19.10 -12.74 6.17
N TYR A 314 19.78 -11.62 5.93
CA TYR A 314 19.29 -10.31 6.33
C TYR A 314 18.49 -9.67 5.20
N LEU A 315 17.46 -8.91 5.57
CA LEU A 315 16.70 -8.08 4.66
C LEU A 315 17.60 -6.93 4.17
N ASP A 316 17.76 -6.83 2.86
CA ASP A 316 18.48 -5.72 2.24
C ASP A 316 17.67 -4.42 2.29
N LYS A 317 18.35 -3.30 2.05
CA LYS A 317 17.68 -2.01 1.89
C LYS A 317 16.66 -2.06 0.74
N PRO A 318 15.54 -1.33 0.84
CA PRO A 318 14.54 -1.28 -0.21
C PRO A 318 15.14 -0.90 -1.56
N GLN A 319 14.64 -1.56 -2.60
CA GLN A 319 14.99 -1.31 -3.99
C GLN A 319 13.79 -0.72 -4.72
N SER A 320 13.99 -0.20 -5.93
CA SER A 320 12.88 0.18 -6.81
C SER A 320 11.96 -1.02 -7.05
N ASP A 321 10.66 -0.77 -7.15
CA ASP A 321 9.68 -1.82 -7.39
C ASP A 321 10.01 -2.64 -8.63
N GLU A 322 9.74 -3.94 -8.54
CA GLU A 322 9.94 -4.87 -9.64
C GLU A 322 9.02 -4.58 -10.82
N LEU A 323 7.82 -4.02 -10.57
CA LEU A 323 6.85 -3.69 -11.62
C LEU A 323 7.44 -2.80 -12.71
N TYR A 324 8.36 -1.89 -12.38
CA TYR A 324 8.97 -1.00 -13.36
C TYR A 324 9.81 -1.70 -14.43
N LYS A 325 10.21 -2.97 -14.22
CA LYS A 325 10.95 -3.76 -15.22
C LYS A 325 10.11 -4.11 -16.44
N ILE A 326 8.78 -4.16 -16.32
CA ILE A 326 7.91 -4.53 -17.46
C ILE A 326 7.89 -3.44 -18.55
N TYR A 327 8.33 -2.23 -18.22
CA TYR A 327 8.40 -1.10 -19.15
C TYR A 327 9.79 -0.88 -19.75
N GLN A 328 10.76 -1.75 -19.44
CA GLN A 328 12.13 -1.73 -19.98
C GLN A 328 12.25 -2.71 -21.15
#